data_AF-A0A1M6VYQ8-F1
#
_entry.id   AF-A0A1M6VYQ8-F1
#
_cell.length_a   1.000
_cell.length_b   1.000
_cell.length_c   1.000
_cell.angle_alpha   90.00
_cell.angle_beta   90.00
_cell.angle_gamma   90.00
#
_symmetry.space_group_name_H-M   'P 1'
#
loop_
_entity.id
_entity.type
_entity.pdbx_description
1 polymer ?
#
loop_
_entity_poly.entity_id
_entity_poly.type
_entity_poly.pdbx_seq_one_letter_code
_entity_poly.pdbx_strand_id
1 'polypeptide(L)'
;MKPRWTWRRSAGARLDEAEIARLLREVTAPPALGQHEPIDDLRLSIAGAQEKTALLWHGDQWFIPERSTPTTHILKLPLGLVGNMRADMRTSVENEWLCSKIVAAYGLPIVRCDIATFEDQKVLVVERFDRRYASDGSWILRLPQEDMCQATATPAAAKYESDSGPGIQKIMEVLAGSERSAIDQRNFFMTQIVFWMLAAIDGHAKNFSIAHLKSNRYQATPIYDVLSAHPIIGNGPNLLSPRRAKLAMAVRGENAHYLINDIRRRHWIAQGQRVTLAPADVDEMITTLTDMTEDVVAEVEPLLPAAVPKDVSDRIFNGLRQHSAKLAAQ
;
A
#
# COMPACT_ATOMS: atom_id res chain seq x y z
N MET A 1 -17.67 -43.80 9.01
CA MET A 1 -18.41 -42.58 9.43
C MET A 1 -17.75 -41.37 8.80
N LYS A 2 -18.43 -40.65 7.90
CA LYS A 2 -17.95 -39.36 7.37
C LYS A 2 -18.24 -38.28 8.42
N PRO A 3 -17.30 -37.42 8.82
CA PRO A 3 -17.63 -36.28 9.65
C PRO A 3 -18.50 -35.32 8.83
N ARG A 4 -19.76 -35.20 9.24
CA ARG A 4 -20.70 -34.15 8.82
C ARG A 4 -20.28 -32.88 9.55
N TRP A 5 -19.49 -32.02 8.91
CA TRP A 5 -19.33 -30.64 9.35
C TRP A 5 -20.55 -29.84 8.87
N THR A 6 -21.68 -30.02 9.56
CA THR A 6 -22.85 -29.17 9.37
C THR A 6 -22.59 -27.83 10.07
N TRP A 7 -22.34 -26.78 9.29
CA TRP A 7 -22.32 -25.40 9.77
C TRP A 7 -23.69 -25.03 10.35
N ARG A 8 -23.74 -24.92 11.68
CA ARG A 8 -24.77 -24.18 12.42
C ARG A 8 -24.05 -23.42 13.53
N ARG A 9 -23.43 -22.27 13.22
CA ARG A 9 -23.00 -21.24 14.18
C ARG A 9 -22.46 -20.02 13.41
N SER A 10 -22.83 -18.84 13.90
CA SER A 10 -22.65 -17.50 13.31
C SER A 10 -21.23 -17.24 12.81
N ALA A 11 -21.10 -16.63 11.63
CA ALA A 11 -19.83 -16.14 11.07
C ALA A 11 -19.15 -15.07 11.96
N GLY A 12 -19.89 -14.53 12.93
CA GLY A 12 -19.45 -13.51 13.86
C GLY A 12 -20.66 -12.78 14.43
N ALA A 13 -20.41 -11.81 15.31
CA ALA A 13 -21.43 -10.85 15.74
C ALA A 13 -21.60 -9.80 14.65
N ARG A 14 -22.83 -9.63 14.14
CA ARG A 14 -23.14 -8.60 13.14
C ARG A 14 -22.97 -7.22 13.78
N LEU A 15 -22.39 -6.29 13.02
CA LEU A 15 -22.28 -4.89 13.41
C LEU A 15 -23.20 -4.01 12.58
N ASP A 16 -23.86 -3.07 13.23
CA ASP A 16 -24.44 -1.91 12.56
C ASP A 16 -23.43 -0.75 12.42
N GLU A 17 -23.85 0.32 11.74
CA GLU A 17 -23.01 1.49 11.49
C GLU A 17 -22.50 2.16 12.78
N ALA A 18 -23.35 2.28 13.80
CA ALA A 18 -23.03 2.94 15.06
C ALA A 18 -22.03 2.12 15.89
N GLU A 19 -22.17 0.79 15.86
CA GLU A 19 -21.23 -0.13 16.51
C GLU A 19 -19.85 -0.10 15.85
N ILE A 20 -19.80 0.02 14.51
CA ILE A 20 -18.53 0.20 13.78
C ILE A 20 -17.90 1.55 14.13
N ALA A 21 -18.68 2.63 14.13
CA ALA A 21 -18.19 3.95 14.51
C ALA A 21 -17.63 3.98 15.93
N ARG A 22 -18.31 3.35 16.89
CA ARG A 22 -17.81 3.20 18.28
C ARG A 22 -16.49 2.45 18.32
N LEU A 23 -16.38 1.31 17.62
CA LEU A 23 -15.14 0.54 17.54
C LEU A 23 -13.99 1.38 16.98
N LEU A 24 -14.25 2.15 15.92
CA LEU A 24 -13.25 3.02 15.29
C LEU A 24 -12.77 4.14 16.23
N ARG A 25 -13.67 4.76 17.01
CA ARG A 25 -13.28 5.74 18.04
C ARG A 25 -12.40 5.11 19.12
N GLU A 26 -12.71 3.91 19.57
CA GLU A 26 -11.93 3.19 20.58
C GLU A 26 -10.50 2.87 20.13
N VAL A 27 -10.29 2.61 18.83
CA VAL A 27 -8.94 2.41 18.26
C VAL A 27 -8.04 3.64 18.46
N THR A 28 -8.61 4.84 18.34
CA THR A 28 -7.89 6.12 18.48
C THR A 28 -7.79 6.63 19.92
N ALA A 29 -8.46 5.98 20.87
CA ALA A 29 -8.55 6.46 22.24
C ALA A 29 -7.22 6.25 22.99
N PRO A 30 -6.73 7.26 23.75
CA PRO A 30 -5.55 7.07 24.60
C PRO A 30 -5.83 5.98 25.64
N PRO A 31 -4.82 5.15 26.01
CA PRO A 31 -5.01 4.15 27.05
C PRO A 31 -5.48 4.81 28.35
N ALA A 32 -6.64 4.41 28.86
CA ALA A 32 -7.11 4.90 30.15
C ALA A 32 -6.17 4.44 31.27
N LEU A 33 -5.67 5.39 32.08
CA LEU A 33 -4.84 5.10 33.25
C LEU A 33 -5.59 4.14 34.20
N GLY A 34 -5.05 2.92 34.39
CA GLY A 34 -5.51 1.99 35.42
C GLY A 34 -6.52 0.92 35.00
N GLN A 35 -6.82 0.75 33.70
CA GLN A 35 -7.54 -0.43 33.21
C GLN A 35 -6.57 -1.40 32.51
N HIS A 36 -6.41 -2.60 33.07
CA HIS A 36 -5.79 -3.71 32.38
C HIS A 36 -6.78 -4.32 31.38
N GLU A 37 -6.23 -4.53 30.18
CA GLU A 37 -6.73 -5.21 28.98
C GLU A 37 -7.86 -4.51 28.21
N PRO A 38 -7.54 -3.88 27.05
CA PRO A 38 -8.51 -3.68 25.98
C PRO A 38 -9.07 -5.04 25.56
N ILE A 39 -10.18 -5.08 24.83
CA ILE A 39 -10.70 -6.31 24.23
C ILE A 39 -9.59 -6.95 23.37
N ASP A 40 -8.86 -7.91 23.93
CA ASP A 40 -7.63 -8.47 23.36
C ASP A 40 -7.88 -9.29 22.09
N ASP A 41 -9.13 -9.70 21.85
CA ASP A 41 -9.52 -10.48 20.67
C ASP A 41 -9.49 -9.69 19.35
N LEU A 42 -9.44 -8.34 19.39
CA LEU A 42 -9.49 -7.52 18.18
C LEU A 42 -8.20 -6.77 17.84
N ARG A 43 -7.16 -6.88 18.67
CA ARG A 43 -5.78 -6.55 18.29
C ARG A 43 -5.21 -7.64 17.39
N LEU A 44 -5.86 -7.87 16.25
CA LEU A 44 -5.29 -8.63 15.15
C LEU A 44 -3.93 -8.02 14.85
N SER A 45 -2.87 -8.83 14.93
CA SER A 45 -1.47 -8.43 14.72
C SER A 45 -1.23 -7.95 13.28
N ILE A 46 -1.70 -6.75 12.96
CA ILE A 46 -1.58 -6.11 11.66
C ILE A 46 -0.45 -5.09 11.78
N ALA A 47 0.65 -5.33 11.05
CA ALA A 47 1.81 -4.45 11.06
C ALA A 47 1.51 -3.09 10.41
N GLY A 48 2.21 -2.04 10.85
CA GLY A 48 2.13 -0.68 10.29
C GLY A 48 1.97 0.38 11.37
N ALA A 49 2.31 1.64 11.07
CA ALA A 49 2.25 2.75 12.03
C ALA A 49 0.87 3.45 12.08
N GLN A 50 0.05 3.23 11.05
CA GLN A 50 -1.31 3.77 10.97
C GLN A 50 -2.27 2.94 11.83
N GLU A 51 -3.09 3.64 12.61
CA GLU A 51 -4.18 3.02 13.35
C GLU A 51 -5.17 2.33 12.41
N LYS A 52 -5.48 1.08 12.75
CA LYS A 52 -6.34 0.23 11.94
C LYS A 52 -6.97 -0.88 12.74
N THR A 53 -8.12 -1.32 12.26
CA THR A 53 -8.81 -2.52 12.72
C THR A 53 -9.07 -3.44 11.53
N ALA A 54 -9.60 -4.63 11.76
CA ALA A 54 -10.04 -5.51 10.69
C ALA A 54 -11.36 -6.18 11.04
N LEU A 55 -12.23 -6.29 10.04
CA LEU A 55 -13.58 -6.83 10.16
C LEU A 55 -13.84 -7.88 9.08
N LEU A 56 -14.88 -8.67 9.29
CA LEU A 56 -15.42 -9.59 8.28
C LEU A 56 -16.55 -8.87 7.52
N TRP A 57 -16.41 -8.77 6.21
CA TRP A 57 -17.51 -8.45 5.29
C TRP A 57 -18.07 -9.75 4.70
N HIS A 58 -19.36 -10.01 4.89
CA HIS A 58 -20.03 -11.20 4.35
C HIS A 58 -21.53 -10.93 4.15
N GLY A 59 -22.08 -11.30 2.99
CA GLY A 59 -23.52 -11.12 2.72
C GLY A 59 -23.99 -9.67 2.87
N ASP A 60 -23.21 -8.73 2.36
CA ASP A 60 -23.44 -7.28 2.44
C ASP A 60 -23.56 -6.71 3.86
N GLN A 61 -22.92 -7.38 4.83
CA GLN A 61 -22.92 -6.98 6.24
C GLN A 61 -21.53 -7.10 6.87
N TRP A 62 -21.26 -6.21 7.82
CA TRP A 62 -20.06 -6.21 8.64
C TRP A 62 -20.24 -7.08 9.89
N PHE A 63 -19.19 -7.79 10.26
CA PHE A 63 -19.14 -8.66 11.43
C PHE A 63 -17.83 -8.50 12.19
N ILE A 64 -17.91 -8.58 13.51
CA ILE A 64 -16.76 -8.98 14.35
C ILE A 64 -16.64 -10.49 14.22
N PRO A 65 -15.53 -11.02 13.67
CA PRO A 65 -15.37 -12.45 13.56
C PRO A 65 -15.27 -13.09 14.95
N GLU A 66 -15.88 -14.26 15.10
CA GLU A 66 -15.73 -15.07 16.31
C GLU A 66 -14.74 -16.22 16.07
N ARG A 67 -14.01 -16.57 17.14
CA ARG A 67 -13.12 -17.75 17.18
C ARG A 67 -12.06 -17.68 16.06
N SER A 68 -11.99 -18.73 15.24
CA SER A 68 -11.01 -18.86 14.15
C SER A 68 -11.46 -18.21 12.85
N THR A 69 -12.65 -17.60 12.80
CA THR A 69 -13.16 -16.95 11.59
C THR A 69 -12.23 -15.80 11.18
N PRO A 70 -11.72 -15.76 9.94
CA PRO A 70 -10.84 -14.69 9.53
C PRO A 70 -11.61 -13.39 9.23
N THR A 71 -10.98 -12.24 9.53
CA THR A 71 -11.36 -10.96 8.92
C THR A 71 -11.08 -10.99 7.42
N THR A 72 -11.83 -10.21 6.64
CA THR A 72 -11.67 -10.07 5.18
C THR A 72 -11.27 -8.66 4.75
N HIS A 73 -11.43 -7.65 5.61
CA HIS A 73 -11.03 -6.28 5.31
C HIS A 73 -10.26 -5.65 6.46
N ILE A 74 -9.36 -4.74 6.12
CA ILE A 74 -8.67 -3.84 7.04
C ILE A 74 -9.33 -2.47 6.91
N LEU A 75 -9.70 -1.86 8.03
CA LEU A 75 -10.22 -0.50 8.08
C LEU A 75 -9.11 0.39 8.63
N LYS A 76 -8.64 1.32 7.80
CA LYS A 76 -7.57 2.25 8.17
C LYS A 76 -8.14 3.62 8.49
N LEU A 77 -7.76 4.15 9.65
CA LEU A 77 -8.15 5.50 10.06
C LEU A 77 -7.16 6.55 9.55
N PRO A 78 -7.56 7.83 9.44
CA PRO A 78 -6.64 8.90 9.04
C PRO A 78 -5.40 8.96 9.94
N LEU A 79 -4.22 9.20 9.35
CA LEU A 79 -2.95 9.30 10.08
C LEU A 79 -2.86 10.50 11.04
N GLY A 80 -3.73 11.50 10.86
CA GLY A 80 -3.74 12.70 11.69
C GLY A 80 -2.48 13.55 11.55
N LEU A 81 -1.94 14.04 12.68
CA LEU A 81 -0.69 14.81 12.71
C LEU A 81 0.49 13.89 13.00
N VAL A 82 1.39 13.72 12.03
CA VAL A 82 2.58 12.85 12.19
C VAL A 82 3.73 13.66 12.80
N GLY A 83 4.02 13.41 14.08
CA GLY A 83 4.95 14.19 14.91
C GLY A 83 6.38 14.35 14.38
N ASN A 84 6.91 13.33 13.68
CA ASN A 84 8.27 13.37 13.11
C ASN A 84 8.37 14.22 11.84
N MET A 85 7.27 14.40 11.08
CA MET A 85 7.26 15.16 9.84
C MET A 85 6.62 16.54 9.98
N ARG A 86 5.90 16.81 11.09
CA ARG A 86 5.04 18.00 11.26
C ARG A 86 4.13 18.23 10.04
N ALA A 87 3.76 17.17 9.33
CA ALA A 87 2.93 17.24 8.13
C ALA A 87 1.50 16.85 8.48
N ASP A 88 0.53 17.58 7.93
CA ASP A 88 -0.88 17.29 8.07
C ASP A 88 -1.26 16.13 7.16
N MET A 89 -1.56 14.97 7.75
CA MET A 89 -1.94 13.73 7.06
C MET A 89 -3.41 13.36 7.33
N ARG A 90 -4.26 14.33 7.71
CA ARG A 90 -5.71 14.09 7.93
C ARG A 90 -6.44 13.59 6.69
N THR A 91 -5.89 13.83 5.50
CA THR A 91 -6.41 13.38 4.21
C THR A 91 -5.75 12.09 3.71
N SER A 92 -5.11 11.30 4.59
CA SER A 92 -4.41 10.07 4.21
C SER A 92 -5.33 9.00 3.61
N VAL A 93 -6.61 8.96 4.03
CA VAL A 93 -7.60 8.03 3.47
C VAL A 93 -7.84 8.34 1.99
N GLU A 94 -8.06 9.60 1.65
CA GLU A 94 -8.31 10.06 0.29
C GLU A 94 -7.07 9.98 -0.58
N ASN A 95 -5.92 10.32 -0.02
CA ASN A 95 -4.62 10.20 -0.68
C ASN A 95 -4.34 8.74 -1.06
N GLU A 96 -4.49 7.81 -0.11
CA GLU A 96 -4.24 6.39 -0.38
C GLU A 96 -5.26 5.82 -1.36
N TRP A 97 -6.54 6.16 -1.23
CA TRP A 97 -7.57 5.77 -2.19
C TRP A 97 -7.22 6.25 -3.60
N LEU A 98 -6.87 7.54 -3.77
CA LEU A 98 -6.54 8.09 -5.07
C LEU A 98 -5.28 7.44 -5.66
N CYS A 99 -4.23 7.27 -4.85
CA CYS A 99 -3.02 6.57 -5.28
C CYS A 99 -3.33 5.13 -5.70
N SER A 100 -4.25 4.44 -5.03
CA SER A 100 -4.66 3.09 -5.41
C SER A 100 -5.30 3.04 -6.80
N LYS A 101 -6.19 3.99 -7.11
CA LYS A 101 -6.84 4.06 -8.43
C LYS A 101 -5.84 4.43 -9.53
N ILE A 102 -4.91 5.35 -9.24
CA ILE A 102 -3.82 5.71 -10.18
C ILE A 102 -2.92 4.50 -10.47
N VAL A 103 -2.45 3.78 -9.45
CA VAL A 103 -1.61 2.59 -9.64
C VAL A 103 -2.36 1.48 -10.41
N ALA A 104 -3.65 1.29 -10.12
CA ALA A 104 -4.48 0.35 -10.87
C ALA A 104 -4.63 0.74 -12.35
N ALA A 105 -4.85 2.02 -12.65
CA ALA A 105 -4.97 2.55 -14.01
C ALA A 105 -3.65 2.46 -14.80
N TYR A 106 -2.50 2.45 -14.14
CA TYR A 106 -1.21 2.07 -14.74
C TYR A 106 -1.09 0.55 -15.05
N GLY A 107 -2.12 -0.25 -14.76
CA GLY A 107 -2.13 -1.70 -14.98
C GLY A 107 -1.34 -2.49 -13.93
N LEU A 108 -0.92 -1.88 -12.83
CA LEU A 108 -0.17 -2.56 -11.78
C LEU A 108 -1.10 -3.27 -10.79
N PRO A 109 -0.76 -4.48 -10.31
CA PRO A 109 -1.59 -5.21 -9.38
C PRO A 109 -1.56 -4.52 -8.02
N ILE A 110 -2.66 -3.88 -7.63
CA ILE A 110 -2.83 -3.23 -6.32
C ILE A 110 -4.07 -3.76 -5.62
N VAL A 111 -4.00 -3.82 -4.29
CA VAL A 111 -5.12 -4.20 -3.44
C VAL A 111 -6.33 -3.30 -3.67
N ARG A 112 -7.53 -3.90 -3.68
CA ARG A 112 -8.78 -3.14 -3.78
C ARG A 112 -9.03 -2.40 -2.47
N CYS A 113 -9.34 -1.12 -2.58
CA CYS A 113 -9.82 -0.33 -1.47
C CYS A 113 -10.83 0.73 -1.91
N ASP A 114 -11.70 1.07 -0.97
CA ASP A 114 -12.72 2.10 -1.13
C ASP A 114 -12.89 2.90 0.18
N ILE A 115 -13.38 4.13 0.06
CA ILE A 115 -13.66 5.00 1.20
C ILE A 115 -15.04 4.64 1.74
N ALA A 116 -15.13 4.44 3.06
CA ALA A 116 -16.40 4.30 3.76
C ALA A 116 -16.50 5.34 4.89
N THR A 117 -17.72 5.65 5.28
CA THR A 117 -18.01 6.48 6.44
C THR A 117 -19.02 5.75 7.31
N PHE A 118 -18.71 5.67 8.60
CA PHE A 118 -19.58 5.11 9.63
C PHE A 118 -19.82 6.22 10.65
N GLU A 119 -21.01 6.82 10.64
CA GLU A 119 -21.30 8.06 11.38
C GLU A 119 -20.26 9.18 11.09
N ASP A 120 -19.47 9.58 12.08
CA ASP A 120 -18.41 10.60 11.98
C ASP A 120 -17.03 10.02 11.60
N GLN A 121 -16.92 8.69 11.46
CA GLN A 121 -15.67 7.99 11.24
C GLN A 121 -15.46 7.65 9.77
N LYS A 122 -14.54 8.38 9.12
CA LYS A 122 -14.10 8.10 7.75
C LYS A 122 -12.92 7.14 7.76
N VAL A 123 -13.00 6.08 6.96
CA VAL A 123 -11.95 5.06 6.87
C VAL A 123 -11.66 4.65 5.43
N LEU A 124 -10.46 4.14 5.20
CA LEU A 124 -10.16 3.35 4.01
C LEU A 124 -10.45 1.87 4.31
N VAL A 125 -11.36 1.28 3.56
CA VAL A 125 -11.67 -0.15 3.60
C VAL A 125 -10.80 -0.85 2.57
N VAL A 126 -9.88 -1.71 3.02
CA VAL A 126 -8.92 -2.43 2.17
C VAL A 126 -9.24 -3.92 2.20
N GLU A 127 -9.49 -4.51 1.04
CA GLU A 127 -9.73 -5.96 0.90
C GLU A 127 -8.44 -6.74 1.20
N ARG A 128 -8.52 -7.75 2.06
CA ARG A 128 -7.35 -8.54 2.42
C ARG A 128 -7.01 -9.54 1.31
N PHE A 129 -5.88 -9.31 0.64
CA PHE A 129 -5.34 -10.24 -0.37
C PHE A 129 -4.73 -11.52 0.22
N ASP A 130 -4.57 -11.60 1.55
CA ASP A 130 -4.17 -12.80 2.28
C ASP A 130 -5.37 -13.65 2.76
N ARG A 131 -6.53 -13.40 2.15
CA ARG A 131 -7.79 -14.12 2.39
C ARG A 131 -8.36 -14.58 1.06
N ARG A 132 -8.98 -15.75 1.08
CA ARG A 132 -9.71 -16.27 -0.09
C ARG A 132 -10.89 -17.12 0.35
N TYR A 133 -12.06 -16.88 -0.22
CA TYR A 133 -13.18 -17.81 -0.03
C TYR A 133 -12.87 -19.16 -0.66
N ALA A 134 -13.29 -20.24 -0.01
CA ALA A 134 -13.34 -21.55 -0.63
C ALA A 134 -14.24 -21.51 -1.87
N SER A 135 -14.01 -22.42 -2.83
CA SER A 135 -14.76 -22.44 -4.10
C SER A 135 -16.27 -22.59 -3.93
N ASP A 136 -16.71 -23.19 -2.82
CA ASP A 136 -18.12 -23.35 -2.45
C ASP A 136 -18.64 -22.24 -1.52
N GLY A 137 -17.82 -21.22 -1.22
CA GLY A 137 -18.14 -20.12 -0.32
C GLY A 137 -18.26 -20.51 1.16
N SER A 138 -18.01 -21.76 1.53
CA SER A 138 -18.35 -22.29 2.85
C SER A 138 -17.39 -21.87 3.97
N TRP A 139 -16.19 -21.40 3.64
CA TRP A 139 -15.20 -20.89 4.60
C TRP A 139 -14.18 -19.97 3.94
N ILE A 140 -13.43 -19.25 4.78
CA ILE A 140 -12.39 -18.31 4.37
C ILE A 140 -11.02 -18.91 4.70
N LEU A 141 -10.17 -19.05 3.69
CA LEU A 141 -8.78 -19.48 3.82
C LEU A 141 -7.89 -18.30 4.18
N ARG A 142 -6.93 -18.52 5.09
CA ARG A 142 -5.77 -17.64 5.27
C ARG A 142 -4.68 -18.08 4.30
N LEU A 143 -4.19 -17.16 3.47
CA LEU A 143 -3.09 -17.43 2.54
C LEU A 143 -1.77 -17.05 3.23
N PRO A 144 -0.78 -17.96 3.31
CA PRO A 144 0.52 -17.62 3.88
C PRO A 144 1.23 -16.56 3.04
N GLN A 145 1.75 -15.55 3.72
CA GLN A 145 2.48 -14.44 3.11
C GLN A 145 3.55 -13.93 4.07
N GLU A 146 4.56 -13.28 3.51
CA GLU A 146 5.58 -12.58 4.28
C GLU A 146 6.05 -11.31 3.54
N ASP A 147 6.43 -10.28 4.30
CA ASP A 147 6.96 -9.03 3.75
C ASP A 147 8.44 -9.16 3.36
N MET A 148 8.98 -8.21 2.58
CA MET A 148 10.36 -8.31 2.11
C MET A 148 11.39 -8.23 3.24
N CYS A 149 11.08 -7.64 4.40
CA CYS A 149 12.00 -7.74 5.55
C CYS A 149 12.05 -9.18 6.05
N GLN A 150 10.92 -9.87 6.15
CA GLN A 150 10.88 -11.28 6.55
C GLN A 150 11.59 -12.17 5.53
N ALA A 151 11.27 -12.02 4.23
CA ALA A 151 11.87 -12.79 3.15
C ALA A 151 13.40 -12.64 3.06
N THR A 152 13.94 -11.50 3.51
CA THR A 152 15.39 -11.25 3.55
C THR A 152 16.00 -11.38 4.95
N ALA A 153 15.26 -11.91 5.93
CA ALA A 153 15.66 -12.01 7.33
C ALA A 153 16.16 -10.68 7.95
N THR A 154 15.59 -9.57 7.50
CA THR A 154 15.88 -8.22 7.97
C THR A 154 14.95 -7.84 9.15
N PRO A 155 15.49 -7.28 10.25
CA PRO A 155 14.66 -6.81 11.36
C PRO A 155 13.68 -5.72 10.93
N ALA A 156 12.47 -5.72 11.50
CA ALA A 156 11.41 -4.76 11.14
C ALA A 156 11.81 -3.27 11.34
N ALA A 157 12.74 -2.99 12.27
CA ALA A 157 13.26 -1.64 12.51
C ALA A 157 14.14 -1.13 11.35
N ALA A 158 14.77 -2.03 10.59
CA ALA A 158 15.62 -1.73 9.44
C ALA A 158 14.83 -1.80 8.13
N LYS A 159 13.58 -1.32 8.10
CA LYS A 159 12.70 -1.42 6.93
C LYS A 159 13.09 -0.50 5.78
N TYR A 160 13.78 0.61 6.06
CA TYR A 160 14.25 1.57 5.05
C TYR A 160 15.64 1.19 4.54
N GLU A 161 15.92 1.42 3.26
CA GLU A 161 17.26 1.14 2.70
C GLU A 161 18.35 1.99 3.38
N SER A 162 18.02 3.22 3.78
CA SER A 162 18.93 4.09 4.53
C SER A 162 19.35 3.49 5.89
N ASP A 163 18.52 2.60 6.43
CA ASP A 163 18.72 1.92 7.71
C ASP A 163 19.18 0.46 7.49
N SER A 164 19.82 0.18 6.34
CA SER A 164 20.30 -1.14 5.92
C SER A 164 19.21 -2.16 5.55
N GLY A 165 17.98 -1.70 5.30
CA GLY A 165 16.91 -2.51 4.75
C GLY A 165 17.10 -2.91 3.28
N PRO A 166 16.33 -3.88 2.77
CA PRO A 166 16.43 -4.29 1.39
C PRO A 166 15.88 -3.19 0.46
N GLY A 167 16.74 -2.69 -0.44
CA GLY A 167 16.37 -1.79 -1.52
C GLY A 167 15.96 -2.53 -2.80
N ILE A 168 15.82 -1.79 -3.91
CA ILE A 168 15.34 -2.31 -5.21
C ILE A 168 16.11 -3.57 -5.63
N GLN A 169 17.44 -3.54 -5.54
CA GLN A 169 18.28 -4.66 -5.98
C GLN A 169 17.99 -5.94 -5.19
N LYS A 170 17.88 -5.85 -3.87
CA LYS A 170 17.66 -7.02 -3.02
C LYS A 170 16.28 -7.62 -3.22
N ILE A 171 15.28 -6.78 -3.44
CA ILE A 171 13.92 -7.24 -3.73
C ILE A 171 13.86 -7.89 -5.12
N MET A 172 14.53 -7.33 -6.12
CA MET A 172 14.64 -7.97 -7.45
C MET A 172 15.30 -9.35 -7.38
N GLU A 173 16.33 -9.54 -6.53
CA GLU A 173 16.94 -10.86 -6.28
C GLU A 173 15.93 -11.88 -5.72
N VAL A 174 15.06 -11.46 -4.79
CA VAL A 174 13.97 -12.31 -4.27
C VAL A 174 12.97 -12.62 -5.38
N LEU A 175 12.53 -11.61 -6.13
CA LEU A 175 11.52 -11.77 -7.18
C LEU A 175 12.03 -12.58 -8.38
N ALA A 176 13.34 -12.67 -8.60
CA ALA A 176 13.92 -13.56 -9.61
C ALA A 176 13.61 -15.05 -9.33
N GLY A 177 13.36 -15.43 -8.07
CA GLY A 177 12.94 -16.77 -7.68
C GLY A 177 11.43 -17.00 -7.66
N SER A 178 10.62 -15.99 -8.01
CA SER A 178 9.17 -16.13 -8.11
C SER A 178 8.76 -17.10 -9.21
N GLU A 179 7.65 -17.81 -9.03
CA GLU A 179 7.05 -18.62 -10.09
C GLU A 179 6.61 -17.80 -11.31
N ARG A 180 6.38 -16.50 -11.13
CA ARG A 180 6.11 -15.53 -12.21
C ARG A 180 7.20 -14.48 -12.28
N SER A 181 8.46 -14.88 -12.16
CA SER A 181 9.62 -13.99 -12.03
C SER A 181 9.66 -12.84 -13.04
N ALA A 182 9.38 -13.08 -14.33
CA ALA A 182 9.38 -12.04 -15.34
C ALA A 182 8.32 -10.95 -15.08
N ILE A 183 7.09 -11.36 -14.73
CA ILE A 183 5.97 -10.45 -14.46
C ILE A 183 6.20 -9.71 -13.14
N ASP A 184 6.61 -10.43 -12.10
CA ASP A 184 6.78 -9.85 -10.76
C ASP A 184 7.95 -8.84 -10.72
N GLN A 185 9.08 -9.15 -11.38
CA GLN A 185 10.19 -8.21 -11.53
C GLN A 185 9.80 -6.98 -12.34
N ARG A 186 9.09 -7.18 -13.47
CA ARG A 186 8.60 -6.07 -14.31
C ARG A 186 7.65 -5.16 -13.53
N ASN A 187 6.66 -5.73 -12.87
CA ASN A 187 5.68 -4.98 -12.08
C ASN A 187 6.33 -4.24 -10.92
N PHE A 188 7.23 -4.89 -10.18
CA PHE A 188 7.96 -4.24 -9.10
C PHE A 188 8.80 -3.07 -9.61
N PHE A 189 9.54 -3.25 -10.70
CA PHE A 189 10.36 -2.17 -11.27
C PHE A 189 9.51 -0.99 -11.76
N MET A 190 8.41 -1.25 -12.48
CA MET A 190 7.44 -0.21 -12.85
C MET A 190 6.83 0.48 -11.63
N THR A 191 6.54 -0.27 -10.57
CA THR A 191 6.03 0.29 -9.30
C THR A 191 7.01 1.29 -8.70
N GLN A 192 8.32 1.02 -8.74
CA GLN A 192 9.32 1.97 -8.24
C GLN A 192 9.32 3.29 -9.04
N ILE A 193 9.16 3.21 -10.37
CA ILE A 193 9.04 4.40 -11.23
C ILE A 193 7.75 5.17 -10.89
N VAL A 194 6.61 4.48 -10.79
CA VAL A 194 5.32 5.08 -10.42
C VAL A 194 5.36 5.69 -9.01
N PHE A 195 6.02 5.04 -8.05
CA PHE A 195 6.23 5.59 -6.71
C PHE A 195 7.03 6.89 -6.76
N TRP A 196 8.06 6.97 -7.61
CA TRP A 196 8.75 8.23 -7.83
C TRP A 196 7.86 9.29 -8.48
N MET A 197 7.07 8.93 -9.50
CA MET A 197 6.14 9.85 -10.15
C MET A 197 5.10 10.39 -9.15
N LEU A 198 4.59 9.55 -8.26
CA LEU A 198 3.67 9.90 -7.17
C LEU A 198 4.34 10.57 -5.97
N ALA A 199 5.67 10.67 -5.93
CA ALA A 199 6.39 11.05 -4.71
C ALA A 199 5.99 10.21 -3.48
N ALA A 200 5.84 8.90 -3.66
CA ALA A 200 5.56 7.94 -2.59
C ALA A 200 6.84 7.68 -1.77
N ILE A 201 7.07 8.52 -0.77
CA ILE A 201 8.31 8.55 0.02
C ILE A 201 8.44 7.42 1.04
N ASP A 202 7.34 6.73 1.36
CA ASP A 202 7.31 5.68 2.39
C ASP A 202 7.20 4.25 1.81
N GLY A 203 7.54 4.07 0.52
CA GLY A 203 7.54 2.76 -0.15
C GLY A 203 8.72 1.87 0.27
N HIS A 204 8.78 1.50 1.54
CA HIS A 204 9.88 0.73 2.14
C HIS A 204 9.67 -0.79 2.03
N ALA A 205 10.63 -1.59 2.47
CA ALA A 205 10.62 -3.05 2.30
C ALA A 205 9.34 -3.76 2.78
N LYS A 206 8.73 -3.30 3.88
CA LYS A 206 7.50 -3.91 4.43
C LYS A 206 6.23 -3.62 3.61
N ASN A 207 6.27 -2.74 2.60
CA ASN A 207 5.15 -2.46 1.69
C ASN A 207 5.12 -3.40 0.48
N PHE A 208 6.06 -4.35 0.42
CA PHE A 208 6.11 -5.39 -0.59
C PHE A 208 6.12 -6.74 0.12
N SER A 209 5.31 -7.67 -0.37
CA SER A 209 5.20 -9.02 0.19
C SER A 209 5.18 -10.09 -0.90
N ILE A 210 5.53 -11.31 -0.53
CA ILE A 210 5.35 -12.52 -1.34
C ILE A 210 4.28 -13.42 -0.72
N ALA A 211 3.51 -14.08 -1.57
CA ALA A 211 2.54 -15.11 -1.18
C ALA A 211 3.16 -16.49 -1.42
N HIS A 212 3.11 -17.36 -0.41
CA HIS A 212 3.59 -18.74 -0.56
C HIS A 212 2.53 -19.61 -1.24
N LEU A 213 2.98 -20.34 -2.24
CA LEU A 213 2.22 -21.30 -3.01
C LEU A 213 2.60 -22.73 -2.55
N LYS A 214 1.94 -23.72 -3.16
CA LYS A 214 2.27 -25.13 -2.91
C LYS A 214 3.70 -25.43 -3.37
N SER A 215 4.32 -26.43 -2.75
CA SER A 215 5.63 -26.96 -3.15
C SER A 215 6.76 -25.93 -3.10
N ASN A 216 6.77 -25.08 -2.05
CA ASN A 216 7.81 -24.08 -1.80
C ASN A 216 7.99 -23.05 -2.93
N ARG A 217 6.95 -22.81 -3.71
CA ARG A 217 6.91 -21.74 -4.71
C ARG A 217 6.32 -20.49 -4.08
N TYR A 218 6.60 -19.33 -4.65
CA TYR A 218 6.03 -18.06 -4.22
C TYR A 218 5.89 -17.10 -5.39
N GLN A 219 5.11 -16.04 -5.19
CA GLN A 219 4.96 -14.95 -6.14
C GLN A 219 4.72 -13.64 -5.39
N ALA A 220 4.94 -12.51 -6.05
CA ALA A 220 4.61 -11.20 -5.49
C ALA A 220 3.11 -11.10 -5.18
N THR A 221 2.81 -10.49 -4.04
CA THR A 221 1.45 -10.02 -3.69
C THR A 221 1.11 -8.75 -4.46
N PRO A 222 -0.17 -8.35 -4.53
CA PRO A 222 -0.53 -7.01 -4.99
C PRO A 222 0.16 -5.94 -4.14
N ILE A 223 0.38 -4.76 -4.72
CA ILE A 223 0.86 -3.55 -4.05
C ILE A 223 -0.19 -3.12 -3.01
N TYR A 224 0.25 -2.48 -1.93
CA TYR A 224 -0.60 -1.92 -0.89
C TYR A 224 0.12 -0.74 -0.21
N ASP A 225 -0.61 0.03 0.60
CA ASP A 225 -0.06 1.12 1.43
C ASP A 225 0.69 2.20 0.61
N VAL A 226 0.05 2.73 -0.44
CA VAL A 226 0.64 3.76 -1.32
C VAL A 226 0.10 5.14 -0.94
N LEU A 227 0.98 6.04 -0.51
CA LEU A 227 0.65 7.43 -0.19
C LEU A 227 1.58 8.38 -0.94
N SER A 228 0.99 9.38 -1.62
CA SER A 228 1.74 10.44 -2.27
C SER A 228 2.13 11.53 -1.27
N ALA A 229 3.38 12.00 -1.34
CA ALA A 229 3.80 13.19 -0.59
C ALA A 229 3.49 14.51 -1.33
N HIS A 230 3.02 14.48 -2.58
CA HIS A 230 2.72 15.71 -3.35
C HIS A 230 1.81 16.69 -2.59
N PRO A 231 0.75 16.26 -1.89
CA PRO A 231 -0.09 17.16 -1.10
C PRO A 231 0.65 17.93 -0.01
N ILE A 232 1.78 17.42 0.47
CA ILE A 232 2.55 18.04 1.56
C ILE A 232 3.91 18.56 1.13
N ILE A 233 4.28 18.46 -0.16
CA ILE A 233 5.52 19.03 -0.66
C ILE A 233 5.32 20.53 -0.91
N GLY A 234 6.18 21.37 -0.32
CA GLY A 234 6.11 22.82 -0.50
C GLY A 234 7.08 23.60 0.41
N ASN A 235 7.04 24.92 0.32
CA ASN A 235 7.96 25.83 1.04
C ASN A 235 7.34 26.47 2.30
N GLY A 236 6.12 26.06 2.67
CA GLY A 236 5.37 26.61 3.81
C GLY A 236 5.69 25.93 5.15
N PRO A 237 5.18 26.48 6.26
CA PRO A 237 5.24 25.81 7.56
C PRO A 237 4.49 24.47 7.50
N ASN A 238 5.00 23.45 8.21
CA ASN A 238 4.39 22.11 8.24
C ASN A 238 4.33 21.39 6.87
N LEU A 239 5.11 21.85 5.88
CA LEU A 239 5.29 21.19 4.59
C LEU A 239 6.68 20.57 4.47
N LEU A 240 6.76 19.48 3.71
CA LEU A 240 8.00 18.83 3.32
C LEU A 240 8.67 19.65 2.22
N SER A 241 9.86 20.19 2.48
CA SER A 241 10.62 20.91 1.44
C SER A 241 10.84 20.01 0.22
N PRO A 242 10.63 20.51 -1.02
CA PRO A 242 10.90 19.76 -2.24
C PRO A 242 12.34 19.23 -2.30
N ARG A 243 13.30 19.97 -1.72
CA ARG A 243 14.72 19.60 -1.66
C ARG A 243 15.04 18.50 -0.64
N ARG A 244 14.04 18.07 0.15
CA ARG A 244 14.18 17.05 1.19
C ARG A 244 13.31 15.82 0.93
N ALA A 245 12.43 15.85 -0.06
CA ALA A 245 11.60 14.71 -0.42
C ALA A 245 12.46 13.58 -1.00
N LYS A 246 12.47 12.43 -0.31
CA LYS A 246 13.33 11.27 -0.60
C LYS A 246 12.49 10.01 -0.73
N LEU A 247 12.84 9.13 -1.66
CA LEU A 247 12.31 7.77 -1.70
C LEU A 247 12.85 6.93 -0.53
N ALA A 248 12.10 5.90 -0.15
CA ALA A 248 12.55 4.92 0.84
C ALA A 248 13.64 3.97 0.31
N MET A 249 13.66 3.74 -1.00
CA MET A 249 14.68 2.98 -1.72
C MET A 249 15.39 3.89 -2.73
N ALA A 250 16.71 3.81 -2.79
CA ALA A 250 17.51 4.57 -3.73
C ALA A 250 17.40 4.02 -5.14
N VAL A 251 17.41 4.94 -6.11
CA VAL A 251 17.69 4.63 -7.51
C VAL A 251 19.20 4.76 -7.73
N ARG A 252 19.87 3.71 -8.16
CA ARG A 252 21.35 3.66 -8.24
C ARG A 252 21.83 3.76 -9.67
N GLY A 253 22.57 4.83 -9.95
CA GLY A 253 23.45 4.95 -11.12
C GLY A 253 24.89 4.67 -10.70
N GLU A 254 25.79 5.61 -10.98
CA GLU A 254 27.13 5.66 -10.37
C GLU A 254 27.02 5.87 -8.85
N ASN A 255 26.09 6.74 -8.43
CA ASN A 255 25.78 7.03 -7.04
C ASN A 255 24.35 6.62 -6.68
N ALA A 256 24.06 6.54 -5.37
CA ALA A 256 22.71 6.31 -4.87
C ALA A 256 21.92 7.63 -4.85
N HIS A 257 20.75 7.65 -5.49
CA HIS A 257 19.86 8.81 -5.54
C HIS A 257 18.56 8.52 -4.76
N TYR A 258 18.39 9.23 -3.64
CA TYR A 258 17.15 9.20 -2.86
C TYR A 258 16.25 10.38 -3.16
N LEU A 259 16.84 11.56 -3.38
CA LEU A 259 16.10 12.81 -3.58
C LEU A 259 15.32 12.76 -4.89
N ILE A 260 14.01 12.97 -4.79
CA ILE A 260 13.09 12.94 -5.94
C ILE A 260 13.56 13.93 -7.03
N ASN A 261 14.04 15.09 -6.59
CA ASN A 261 14.54 16.14 -7.47
C ASN A 261 15.81 15.77 -8.24
N ASP A 262 16.57 14.77 -7.79
CA ASP A 262 17.85 14.37 -8.40
C ASP A 262 17.69 13.18 -9.35
N ILE A 263 16.63 12.40 -9.20
CA ILE A 263 16.37 11.22 -10.03
C ILE A 263 15.97 11.65 -11.45
N ARG A 264 16.48 10.91 -12.44
CA ARG A 264 16.47 11.21 -13.89
C ARG A 264 16.29 9.90 -14.66
N ARG A 265 15.89 9.97 -15.94
CA ARG A 265 15.66 8.79 -16.81
C ARG A 265 16.87 7.86 -16.83
N ARG A 266 18.06 8.43 -17.04
CA ARG A 266 19.34 7.70 -17.00
C ARG A 266 19.60 6.94 -15.70
N HIS A 267 19.10 7.41 -14.55
CA HIS A 267 19.29 6.73 -13.27
C HIS A 267 18.41 5.47 -13.19
N TRP A 268 17.21 5.51 -13.77
CA TRP A 268 16.36 4.32 -13.90
C TRP A 268 16.96 3.29 -14.85
N ILE A 269 17.47 3.72 -16.01
CA ILE A 269 18.17 2.83 -16.95
C ILE A 269 19.36 2.14 -16.27
N ALA A 270 20.20 2.92 -15.58
CA ALA A 270 21.33 2.37 -14.83
C ALA A 270 20.90 1.42 -13.71
N GLN A 271 19.85 1.76 -12.95
CA GLN A 271 19.27 0.89 -11.92
C GLN A 271 18.77 -0.43 -12.52
N GLY A 272 18.12 -0.37 -13.69
CA GLY A 272 17.66 -1.55 -14.45
C GLY A 272 18.79 -2.50 -14.82
N GLN A 273 19.91 -1.96 -15.33
CA GLN A 273 21.09 -2.75 -15.65
C GLN A 273 21.66 -3.48 -14.43
N ARG A 274 21.64 -2.85 -13.24
CA ARG A 274 22.10 -3.47 -11.98
C ARG A 274 21.24 -4.64 -11.54
N VAL A 275 19.99 -4.71 -12.01
CA VAL A 275 19.04 -5.78 -11.73
C VAL A 275 18.74 -6.62 -12.98
N THR A 276 19.69 -6.66 -13.92
CA THR A 276 19.68 -7.50 -15.12
C THR A 276 18.57 -7.22 -16.15
N LEU A 277 17.89 -6.08 -16.05
CA LEU A 277 16.99 -5.62 -17.10
C LEU A 277 17.78 -4.97 -18.24
N ALA A 278 17.38 -5.24 -19.49
CA ALA A 278 18.02 -4.59 -20.62
C ALA A 278 17.69 -3.08 -20.62
N PRO A 279 18.64 -2.21 -21.04
CA PRO A 279 18.37 -0.77 -21.13
C PRO A 279 17.14 -0.42 -21.97
N ALA A 280 16.96 -1.11 -23.10
CA ALA A 280 15.81 -0.92 -23.97
C ALA A 280 14.48 -1.27 -23.28
N ASP A 281 14.45 -2.38 -22.52
CA ASP A 281 13.25 -2.77 -21.78
C ASP A 281 12.89 -1.70 -20.74
N VAL A 282 13.87 -1.21 -19.98
CA VAL A 282 13.65 -0.15 -18.97
C VAL A 282 13.17 1.14 -19.63
N ASP A 283 13.76 1.50 -20.76
CA ASP A 283 13.37 2.66 -21.55
C ASP A 283 11.92 2.54 -22.08
N GLU A 284 11.54 1.35 -22.54
CA GLU A 284 10.16 1.01 -22.92
C GLU A 284 9.22 1.12 -21.71
N MET A 285 9.60 0.64 -20.52
CA MET A 285 8.78 0.77 -19.31
C MET A 285 8.53 2.24 -18.98
N ILE A 286 9.57 3.08 -19.03
CA ILE A 286 9.46 4.51 -18.76
C ILE A 286 8.54 5.16 -19.78
N THR A 287 8.75 4.89 -21.07
CA THR A 287 7.94 5.45 -22.16
C THR A 287 6.48 5.04 -22.04
N THR A 288 6.21 3.77 -21.74
CA THR A 288 4.86 3.26 -21.48
C THR A 288 4.17 4.04 -20.36
N LEU A 289 4.86 4.22 -19.22
CA LEU A 289 4.31 4.96 -18.08
C LEU A 289 4.09 6.45 -18.42
N THR A 290 5.01 7.08 -19.13
CA THR A 290 4.87 8.50 -19.48
C THR A 290 3.75 8.74 -20.48
N ASP A 291 3.64 7.90 -21.50
CA ASP A 291 2.63 8.02 -22.56
C ASP A 291 1.22 7.76 -22.01
N MET A 292 1.08 6.81 -21.09
CA MET A 292 -0.20 6.51 -20.43
C MET A 292 -0.61 7.54 -19.37
N THR A 293 0.25 8.48 -18.96
CA THR A 293 -0.02 9.31 -17.77
C THR A 293 -1.29 10.14 -17.91
N GLU A 294 -1.55 10.78 -19.06
CA GLU A 294 -2.76 11.59 -19.23
C GLU A 294 -4.02 10.72 -19.31
N ASP A 295 -3.96 9.55 -19.95
CA ASP A 295 -5.08 8.60 -19.97
C ASP A 295 -5.40 8.09 -18.56
N VAL A 296 -4.37 7.80 -17.76
CA VAL A 296 -4.53 7.43 -16.34
C VAL A 296 -5.23 8.53 -15.55
N VAL A 297 -4.86 9.79 -15.74
CA VAL A 297 -5.54 10.90 -15.05
C VAL A 297 -6.98 11.04 -15.55
N ALA A 298 -7.22 10.94 -16.86
CA ALA A 298 -8.55 11.04 -17.46
C ALA A 298 -9.48 9.88 -17.03
N GLU A 299 -8.94 8.69 -16.76
CA GLU A 299 -9.68 7.55 -16.21
C GLU A 299 -10.04 7.77 -14.73
N VAL A 300 -9.10 8.29 -13.93
CA VAL A 300 -9.25 8.33 -12.46
C VAL A 300 -9.97 9.59 -11.97
N GLU A 301 -9.77 10.75 -12.63
CA GLU A 301 -10.37 12.03 -12.22
C GLU A 301 -11.92 11.97 -12.12
N PRO A 302 -12.66 11.33 -13.05
CA PRO A 302 -14.11 11.17 -12.94
C PRO A 302 -14.56 10.26 -11.79
N LEU A 303 -13.67 9.44 -11.22
CA LEU A 303 -13.99 8.52 -10.13
C LEU A 303 -13.93 9.19 -8.75
N LEU A 304 -13.38 10.41 -8.66
CA LEU A 304 -13.20 11.12 -7.39
C LEU A 304 -14.52 11.23 -6.60
N PRO A 305 -14.62 10.64 -5.40
CA PRO A 305 -15.74 10.88 -4.50
C PRO A 305 -15.76 12.34 -4.07
N ALA A 306 -16.95 12.88 -3.77
CA ALA A 306 -17.10 14.21 -3.19
C ALA A 306 -16.31 14.40 -1.88
N ALA A 307 -15.98 13.31 -1.19
CA ALA A 307 -15.17 13.30 0.01
C ALA A 307 -13.68 13.62 -0.24
N VAL A 308 -13.18 13.52 -1.47
CA VAL A 308 -11.77 13.79 -1.80
C VAL A 308 -11.57 15.30 -1.98
N PRO A 309 -10.75 15.96 -1.13
CA PRO A 309 -10.49 17.38 -1.27
C PRO A 309 -9.78 17.70 -2.59
N LYS A 310 -10.27 18.72 -3.30
CA LYS A 310 -9.75 19.12 -4.61
C LYS A 310 -8.26 19.47 -4.56
N ASP A 311 -7.80 20.09 -3.46
CA ASP A 311 -6.39 20.44 -3.29
C ASP A 311 -5.49 19.20 -3.19
N VAL A 312 -5.98 18.10 -2.62
CA VAL A 312 -5.26 16.82 -2.55
C VAL A 312 -5.19 16.19 -3.94
N SER A 313 -6.32 16.07 -4.65
CA SER A 313 -6.35 15.48 -5.99
C SER A 313 -5.53 16.30 -6.99
N ASP A 314 -5.68 17.62 -6.99
CA ASP A 314 -4.97 18.51 -7.91
C ASP A 314 -3.45 18.45 -7.66
N ARG A 315 -2.99 18.40 -6.40
CA ARG A 315 -1.55 18.26 -6.10
C ARG A 315 -1.00 16.91 -6.55
N ILE A 316 -1.74 15.82 -6.35
CA ILE A 316 -1.30 14.48 -6.78
C ILE A 316 -1.22 14.39 -8.30
N PHE A 317 -2.28 14.79 -9.02
CA PHE A 317 -2.30 14.74 -10.48
C PHE A 317 -1.26 15.67 -11.11
N ASN A 318 -1.14 16.91 -10.64
CA ASN A 318 -0.14 17.83 -11.16
C ASN A 318 1.29 17.34 -10.89
N GLY A 319 1.54 16.79 -9.71
CA GLY A 319 2.84 16.20 -9.36
C GLY A 319 3.17 14.97 -10.24
N LEU A 320 2.19 14.10 -10.48
CA LEU A 320 2.30 12.95 -11.39
C LEU A 320 2.67 13.40 -12.81
N ARG A 321 1.93 14.38 -13.37
CA ARG A 321 2.19 14.95 -14.70
C ARG A 321 3.57 15.59 -14.80
N GLN A 322 3.97 16.38 -13.81
CA GLN A 322 5.29 17.02 -13.78
C GLN A 322 6.42 15.99 -13.81
N HIS A 323 6.29 14.92 -13.04
CA HIS A 323 7.28 13.85 -13.03
C HIS A 323 7.27 13.01 -14.32
N SER A 324 6.09 12.77 -14.90
CA SER A 324 5.96 12.16 -16.23
C SER A 324 6.69 12.97 -17.29
N ALA A 325 6.36 14.26 -17.41
CA ALA A 325 7.01 15.18 -18.35
C ALA A 325 8.53 15.24 -18.14
N LYS A 326 8.99 15.19 -16.88
CA LYS A 326 10.41 15.14 -16.55
C LYS A 326 11.09 13.88 -17.09
N LEU A 327 10.45 12.71 -17.08
CA LEU A 327 10.99 11.47 -17.64
C LEU A 327 10.91 11.43 -19.17
N ALA A 328 9.87 12.02 -19.77
CA ALA A 328 9.68 12.09 -21.21
C ALA A 328 10.64 13.07 -21.91
N ALA A 329 11.06 14.14 -21.22
CA ALA A 329 11.94 15.17 -21.77
C ALA A 329 13.44 14.80 -21.80
N GLN A 330 13.81 13.56 -21.49
CA GLN A 330 15.20 13.08 -21.36
C GLN A 330 15.42 11.84 -22.22
#